data_AF-A0A1E5H136-F1
#
_entry.id   AF-A0A1E5H136-F1
#
_cell.length_a   1.000
_cell.length_b   1.000
_cell.length_c   1.000
_cell.angle_alpha   90.00
_cell.angle_beta   90.00
_cell.angle_gamma   90.00
#
_symmetry.space_group_name_H-M   'P 1'
#
loop_
_entity.id
_entity.type
_entity.pdbx_description
1 polymer ?
#
loop_
_entity_poly.entity_id
_entity_poly.type
_entity_poly.pdbx_seq_one_letter_code
_entity_poly.pdbx_strand_id
1 'polypeptide(L)'
;MAVQKAFAYLFVDGTLQLISAVEAIERKSDTEKSIYYDSKGKYKRRVFVSRNKKTPSFHYYPTEKVEFLDKPKKMTREHRLFQEGLSKIGKIKIAPYNQKVERPITLYIKECHVEYMVEALEKEKYFRIDILVQLNGTFPYSLFYGWNSCLAIEVKVTHKVDEFKTAQLEKIGARVFEVKVPKKIKELIKEYNYYSDRELVTCIVGELKKESTILYGEFINQTNVLEEFEERYIKMANFEREINQLEKHKNKIQSELTELATQLTLYQEKKEQLSVTYIELQEKMQSCNSELDRLHTELEEAKKADKDEYKTKADNLKKENDNVKQQLQKIKSFSVFDRLKFLFDGEIIDQIVEGEHFESDHKSY
;
A
#
# COMPACT_ATOMS: atom_id res chain seq x y z
N MET A 1 6.78 -56.54 10.33
CA MET A 1 6.77 -55.67 11.54
C MET A 1 5.33 -55.33 11.87
N ALA A 2 4.94 -55.40 13.14
CA ALA A 2 3.60 -54.98 13.56
C ALA A 2 3.40 -53.47 13.32
N VAL A 3 2.27 -53.10 12.74
CA VAL A 3 1.92 -51.71 12.42
C VAL A 3 1.67 -50.96 13.72
N GLN A 4 2.38 -49.84 13.90
CA GLN A 4 2.25 -48.96 15.06
C GLN A 4 1.56 -47.66 14.64
N LYS A 5 0.41 -47.38 15.26
CA LYS A 5 -0.30 -46.09 15.12
C LYS A 5 -0.06 -45.22 16.34
N ALA A 6 0.15 -43.93 16.12
CA ALA A 6 0.28 -42.96 17.21
C ALA A 6 -1.10 -42.52 17.74
N PHE A 7 -2.14 -42.63 16.90
CA PHE A 7 -3.49 -42.17 17.20
C PHE A 7 -4.55 -43.26 16.99
N ALA A 8 -5.64 -43.11 17.71
CA ALA A 8 -6.88 -43.83 17.51
C ALA A 8 -8.07 -42.92 17.83
N TYR A 9 -9.27 -43.44 17.68
CA TYR A 9 -10.50 -42.78 18.05
C TYR A 9 -11.18 -43.56 19.17
N LEU A 10 -11.38 -42.89 20.30
CA LEU A 10 -12.10 -43.41 21.45
C LEU A 10 -13.59 -43.10 21.28
N PHE A 11 -14.44 -44.08 21.51
CA PHE A 11 -15.89 -43.88 21.55
C PHE A 11 -16.30 -43.38 22.95
N VAL A 12 -16.80 -42.15 23.02
CA VAL A 12 -17.27 -41.49 24.25
C VAL A 12 -18.61 -40.83 23.94
N ASP A 13 -19.64 -41.15 24.73
CA ASP A 13 -20.96 -40.53 24.67
C ASP A 13 -21.57 -40.44 23.25
N GLY A 14 -21.47 -41.53 22.49
CA GLY A 14 -22.00 -41.58 21.12
C GLY A 14 -21.10 -40.97 20.05
N THR A 15 -19.96 -40.39 20.43
CA THR A 15 -19.03 -39.69 19.51
C THR A 15 -17.64 -40.31 19.48
N LEU A 16 -16.95 -40.20 18.34
CA LEU A 16 -15.57 -40.63 18.20
C LEU A 16 -14.62 -39.45 18.38
N GLN A 17 -13.84 -39.48 19.46
CA GLN A 17 -12.85 -38.46 19.79
C GLN A 17 -11.45 -38.97 19.50
N LEU A 18 -10.63 -38.14 18.83
CA LEU A 18 -9.22 -38.46 18.61
C LEU A 18 -8.49 -38.58 19.96
N ILE A 19 -7.67 -39.62 20.11
CA ILE A 19 -6.85 -39.85 21.30
C ILE A 19 -5.47 -40.32 20.88
N SER A 20 -4.43 -39.81 21.54
CA SER A 20 -3.07 -40.30 21.34
C SER A 20 -2.82 -41.59 22.14
N ALA A 21 -1.84 -42.40 21.72
CA ALA A 21 -1.48 -43.60 22.45
C ALA A 21 -0.92 -43.30 23.86
N VAL A 22 -0.36 -42.11 24.08
CA VAL A 22 0.11 -41.66 25.40
C VAL A 22 -1.08 -41.42 26.33
N GLU A 23 -2.02 -40.58 25.90
CA GLU A 23 -3.23 -40.29 26.67
C GLU A 23 -4.06 -41.55 26.94
N ALA A 24 -4.13 -42.48 25.98
CA ALA A 24 -4.85 -43.74 26.15
C ALA A 24 -4.21 -44.65 27.23
N ILE A 25 -2.88 -44.61 27.41
CA ILE A 25 -2.19 -45.32 28.50
C ILE A 25 -2.47 -44.64 29.83
N GLU A 26 -2.44 -43.31 29.86
CA GLU A 26 -2.71 -42.51 31.07
C GLU A 26 -4.14 -42.69 31.56
N ARG A 27 -5.14 -42.70 30.68
CA ARG A 27 -6.56 -42.90 31.06
C ARG A 27 -6.88 -44.31 31.54
N LYS A 28 -6.19 -45.32 31.02
CA LYS A 28 -6.47 -46.73 31.35
C LYS A 28 -6.12 -47.10 32.81
N SER A 29 -5.49 -46.22 33.58
CA SER A 29 -5.29 -46.44 35.02
C SER A 29 -6.57 -46.31 35.83
N ASP A 30 -7.61 -45.64 35.31
CA ASP A 30 -8.67 -45.10 36.17
C ASP A 30 -10.05 -45.76 36.08
N THR A 31 -10.47 -46.46 35.01
CA THR A 31 -11.58 -47.48 34.95
C THR A 31 -11.98 -47.86 33.51
N GLU A 32 -12.59 -49.05 33.36
CA GLU A 32 -13.25 -49.69 32.18
C GLU A 32 -12.47 -49.99 30.87
N LYS A 33 -12.91 -51.05 30.16
CA LYS A 33 -12.37 -51.52 28.87
C LYS A 33 -12.72 -50.53 27.75
N SER A 34 -12.00 -49.42 27.66
CA SER A 34 -12.13 -48.47 26.56
C SER A 34 -11.92 -49.16 25.20
N ILE A 35 -12.82 -48.91 24.24
CA ILE A 35 -12.75 -49.44 22.88
C ILE A 35 -12.19 -48.36 21.95
N TYR A 36 -11.14 -48.69 21.22
CA TYR A 36 -10.44 -47.78 20.31
C TYR A 36 -10.62 -48.23 18.86
N TYR A 37 -10.73 -47.26 17.97
CA TYR A 37 -10.87 -47.47 16.53
C TYR A 37 -9.75 -46.78 15.75
N ASP A 38 -9.34 -47.35 14.62
CA ASP A 38 -8.27 -46.78 13.78
C ASP A 38 -8.68 -45.54 12.97
N SER A 39 -9.98 -45.32 12.79
CA SER A 39 -10.57 -44.27 11.95
C SER A 39 -11.99 -43.91 12.44
N LYS A 40 -12.52 -42.78 11.93
CA LYS A 40 -13.92 -42.35 12.15
C LYS A 40 -14.92 -42.96 11.17
N GLY A 41 -14.44 -43.62 10.12
CA GLY A 41 -15.26 -44.06 8.99
C GLY A 41 -16.15 -45.27 9.30
N LYS A 42 -17.01 -45.58 8.34
CA LYS A 42 -17.90 -46.77 8.38
C LYS A 42 -17.11 -48.08 8.52
N TYR A 43 -15.93 -48.15 7.91
CA TYR A 43 -15.05 -49.33 7.91
C TYR A 43 -13.99 -49.29 9.03
N LYS A 44 -14.27 -48.60 10.14
CA LYS A 44 -13.36 -48.51 11.28
C LYS A 44 -13.07 -49.88 11.89
N ARG A 45 -11.79 -50.13 12.18
CA ARG A 45 -11.32 -51.39 12.78
C ARG A 45 -10.97 -51.18 14.24
N ARG A 46 -11.19 -52.20 15.06
CA ARG A 46 -10.80 -52.14 16.47
C ARG A 46 -9.29 -52.22 16.60
N VAL A 47 -8.74 -51.40 17.48
CA VAL A 47 -7.33 -51.41 17.84
C VAL A 47 -7.17 -51.48 19.36
N PHE A 48 -5.99 -51.88 19.81
CA PHE A 48 -5.63 -51.87 21.23
C PHE A 48 -4.33 -51.11 21.45
N VAL A 49 -4.25 -50.39 22.56
CA VAL A 49 -3.04 -49.68 22.98
C VAL A 49 -2.05 -50.63 23.65
N SER A 50 -0.78 -50.58 23.22
CA SER A 50 0.31 -51.33 23.84
C SER A 50 0.70 -50.72 25.20
N ARG A 51 1.03 -51.56 26.18
CA ARG A 51 1.49 -51.15 27.52
C ARG A 51 2.95 -50.66 27.54
N ASN A 52 3.66 -50.74 26.42
CA ASN A 52 5.05 -50.28 26.36
C ASN A 52 5.12 -48.75 26.44
N LYS A 53 5.41 -48.22 27.63
CA LYS A 53 5.56 -46.79 27.88
C LYS A 53 6.69 -46.14 27.07
N LYS A 54 7.70 -46.90 26.61
CA LYS A 54 8.83 -46.34 25.82
C LYS A 54 8.42 -45.99 24.39
N THR A 55 7.48 -46.74 23.81
CA THR A 55 6.95 -46.50 22.47
C THR A 55 5.43 -46.70 22.43
N PRO A 56 4.66 -45.80 23.07
CA PRO A 56 3.20 -45.87 23.11
C PRO A 56 2.63 -45.90 21.69
N SER A 57 1.84 -46.94 21.40
CA SER A 57 1.26 -47.14 20.07
C SER A 57 0.02 -48.03 20.12
N PHE A 58 -0.89 -47.81 19.18
CA PHE A 58 -2.02 -48.69 18.90
C PHE A 58 -1.64 -49.76 17.89
N HIS A 59 -2.23 -50.94 18.05
CA HIS A 59 -2.02 -52.13 17.24
C HIS A 59 -3.35 -52.74 16.83
N TYR A 60 -3.39 -53.35 15.65
CA TYR A 60 -4.51 -54.18 15.22
C TYR A 60 -4.48 -55.53 15.94
N TYR A 61 -5.67 -56.10 16.16
CA TYR A 61 -5.80 -57.45 16.70
C TYR A 61 -5.20 -58.47 15.72
N PRO A 62 -4.62 -59.60 16.16
CA PRO A 62 -4.01 -60.60 15.28
C PRO A 62 -4.94 -61.15 14.19
N THR A 63 -6.26 -61.10 14.41
CA THR A 63 -7.29 -61.52 13.45
C THR A 63 -7.49 -60.52 12.31
N GLU A 64 -7.09 -59.27 12.47
CA GLU A 64 -7.18 -58.21 11.47
C GLU A 64 -5.94 -58.28 10.56
N LYS A 65 -6.09 -58.83 9.35
CA LYS A 65 -5.04 -58.79 8.34
C LYS A 65 -5.09 -57.44 7.63
N VAL A 66 -4.18 -56.54 7.97
CA VAL A 66 -4.01 -55.24 7.27
C VAL A 66 -2.61 -55.19 6.69
N GLU A 67 -2.50 -55.21 5.36
CA GLU A 67 -1.23 -55.05 4.65
C GLU A 67 -1.04 -53.59 4.24
N PHE A 68 0.04 -52.97 4.74
CA PHE A 68 0.43 -51.61 4.37
C PHE A 68 1.52 -51.64 3.30
N LEU A 69 1.38 -50.74 2.32
CA LEU A 69 2.34 -50.49 1.25
C LEU A 69 3.45 -49.55 1.72
N ASP A 70 3.13 -48.60 2.60
CA ASP A 70 4.11 -47.65 3.12
C ASP A 70 4.90 -48.23 4.30
N LYS A 71 6.19 -47.87 4.37
CA LYS A 71 7.05 -48.27 5.49
C LYS A 71 6.60 -47.57 6.77
N PRO A 72 6.63 -48.26 7.93
CA PRO A 72 6.32 -47.63 9.21
C PRO A 72 7.30 -46.48 9.47
N LYS A 73 6.78 -45.25 9.52
CA LYS A 73 7.54 -44.04 9.87
C LYS A 73 7.66 -43.93 11.40
N LYS A 74 8.86 -43.67 11.91
CA LYS A 74 9.07 -43.38 13.34
C LYS A 74 8.51 -41.99 13.66
N MET A 75 7.40 -41.93 14.40
CA MET A 75 6.79 -40.69 14.84
C MET A 75 7.54 -40.12 16.06
N THR A 76 7.97 -38.85 16.01
CA THR A 76 8.51 -38.17 17.20
C THR A 76 7.39 -37.48 17.99
N ARG A 77 7.66 -37.09 19.24
CA ARG A 77 6.69 -36.35 20.08
C ARG A 77 6.21 -35.07 19.38
N GLU A 78 7.12 -34.33 18.74
CA GLU A 78 6.80 -33.08 18.03
C GLU A 78 5.87 -33.30 16.84
N HIS A 79 6.10 -34.36 16.05
CA HIS A 79 5.26 -34.67 14.90
C HIS A 79 3.85 -35.07 15.36
N ARG A 80 3.75 -35.89 16.40
CA ARG A 80 2.47 -36.29 17.01
C ARG A 80 1.71 -35.06 17.49
N LEU A 81 2.30 -34.26 18.38
CA LEU A 81 1.65 -33.06 18.93
C LEU A 81 1.23 -32.07 17.85
N PHE A 82 2.04 -31.91 16.80
CA PHE A 82 1.71 -31.05 15.66
C PHE A 82 0.53 -31.60 14.84
N GLN A 83 0.50 -32.90 14.53
CA GLN A 83 -0.63 -33.53 13.83
C GLN A 83 -1.92 -33.42 14.63
N GLU A 84 -1.85 -33.62 15.94
CA GLU A 84 -3.01 -33.47 16.81
C GLU A 84 -3.49 -32.02 16.88
N GLY A 85 -2.58 -31.05 16.97
CA GLY A 85 -2.93 -29.62 16.92
C GLY A 85 -3.59 -29.24 15.59
N LEU A 86 -3.06 -29.71 14.46
CA LEU A 86 -3.65 -29.53 13.14
C LEU A 86 -5.05 -30.15 13.02
N SER A 87 -5.34 -31.23 13.75
CA SER A 87 -6.67 -31.85 13.72
C SER A 87 -7.76 -31.03 14.42
N LYS A 88 -7.37 -30.04 15.24
CA LYS A 88 -8.26 -29.24 16.11
C LYS A 88 -8.48 -27.80 15.61
N ILE A 89 -7.96 -27.44 14.44
CA ILE A 89 -8.12 -26.11 13.84
C ILE A 89 -9.23 -26.11 12.77
N GLY A 90 -9.96 -25.00 12.68
CA GLY A 90 -11.00 -24.80 11.66
C GLY A 90 -10.55 -23.92 10.48
N LYS A 91 -9.40 -23.26 10.59
CA LYS A 91 -8.86 -22.35 9.58
C LYS A 91 -7.34 -22.31 9.68
N ILE A 92 -6.64 -22.30 8.54
CA ILE A 92 -5.19 -22.08 8.50
C ILE A 92 -4.73 -21.52 7.15
N LYS A 93 -3.64 -20.75 7.17
CA LYS A 93 -2.98 -20.27 5.95
C LYS A 93 -1.82 -21.19 5.59
N ILE A 94 -1.71 -21.57 4.33
CA ILE A 94 -0.60 -22.36 3.78
C ILE A 94 0.06 -21.64 2.61
N ALA A 95 1.36 -21.89 2.42
CA ALA A 95 2.11 -21.35 1.30
C ALA A 95 3.25 -22.28 0.87
N PRO A 96 3.65 -22.29 -0.41
CA PRO A 96 4.87 -22.94 -0.85
C PRO A 96 6.13 -22.34 -0.19
N TYR A 97 7.16 -23.17 0.04
CA TYR A 97 8.46 -22.71 0.51
C TYR A 97 9.06 -21.65 -0.41
N ASN A 98 9.78 -20.69 0.18
CA ASN A 98 10.62 -19.71 -0.52
C ASN A 98 9.91 -18.81 -1.54
N GLN A 99 8.58 -18.76 -1.54
CA GLN A 99 7.83 -17.78 -2.33
C GLN A 99 7.34 -16.68 -1.40
N LYS A 100 7.66 -15.42 -1.72
CA LYS A 100 6.92 -14.28 -1.20
C LYS A 100 5.53 -14.34 -1.83
N VAL A 101 4.64 -15.13 -1.25
CA VAL A 101 3.27 -15.21 -1.72
C VAL A 101 2.55 -13.96 -1.22
N GLU A 102 2.17 -13.09 -2.15
CA GLU A 102 1.42 -11.86 -1.84
C GLU A 102 0.11 -12.18 -1.10
N ARG A 103 -0.51 -13.33 -1.43
CA ARG A 103 -1.71 -13.84 -0.77
C ARG A 103 -1.58 -15.35 -0.49
N PRO A 104 -1.30 -15.77 0.76
CA PRO A 104 -1.24 -17.20 1.10
C PRO A 104 -2.61 -17.86 0.93
N ILE A 105 -2.61 -19.17 0.67
CA ILE A 105 -3.85 -19.93 0.51
C ILE A 105 -4.48 -20.11 1.89
N THR A 106 -5.73 -19.66 2.06
CA THR A 106 -6.49 -19.90 3.29
C THR A 106 -7.33 -21.16 3.12
N LEU A 107 -7.23 -22.08 4.06
CA LEU A 107 -8.03 -23.29 4.14
C LEU A 107 -9.12 -23.08 5.20
N TYR A 108 -10.36 -23.42 4.85
CA TYR A 108 -11.46 -23.53 5.81
C TYR A 108 -11.74 -25.02 6.01
N ILE A 109 -11.43 -25.52 7.19
CA ILE A 109 -11.39 -26.94 7.51
C ILE A 109 -12.76 -27.35 8.04
N LYS A 110 -13.37 -28.35 7.40
CA LYS A 110 -14.59 -29.02 7.87
C LYS A 110 -14.24 -30.08 8.90
N GLU A 111 -13.34 -30.97 8.51
CA GLU A 111 -12.93 -32.11 9.32
C GLU A 111 -11.48 -32.53 8.98
N CYS A 112 -10.78 -33.03 9.99
CA CYS A 112 -9.46 -33.64 9.85
C CYS A 112 -9.50 -35.11 10.29
N HIS A 113 -8.85 -35.97 9.52
CA HIS A 113 -8.61 -37.36 9.87
C HIS A 113 -7.10 -37.61 9.97
N VAL A 114 -6.61 -37.83 11.19
CA VAL A 114 -5.20 -38.11 11.46
C VAL A 114 -4.92 -39.60 11.25
N GLU A 115 -3.76 -39.91 10.66
CA GLU A 115 -3.34 -41.27 10.29
C GLU A 115 -4.41 -42.00 9.46
N TYR A 116 -4.98 -41.29 8.47
CA TYR A 116 -6.07 -41.77 7.62
C TYR A 116 -5.58 -42.89 6.69
N MET A 117 -6.38 -43.94 6.58
CA MET A 117 -6.06 -45.10 5.77
C MET A 117 -6.77 -45.02 4.43
N VAL A 118 -6.04 -45.22 3.35
CA VAL A 118 -6.59 -45.29 1.99
C VAL A 118 -6.25 -46.65 1.41
N GLU A 119 -7.25 -47.29 0.82
CA GLU A 119 -7.07 -48.51 0.04
C GLU A 119 -6.48 -48.15 -1.33
N ALA A 120 -5.40 -48.81 -1.73
CA ALA A 120 -4.85 -48.65 -3.06
C ALA A 120 -5.82 -49.27 -4.08
N LEU A 121 -6.07 -48.58 -5.19
CA LEU A 121 -7.10 -48.97 -6.16
C LEU A 121 -6.84 -50.34 -6.83
N GLU A 122 -5.61 -50.82 -6.81
CA GLU A 122 -5.15 -51.96 -7.62
C GLU A 122 -4.62 -53.15 -6.80
N LYS A 123 -4.56 -53.00 -5.48
CA LYS A 123 -4.02 -54.02 -4.56
C LYS A 123 -4.85 -53.88 -3.29
N GLU A 124 -5.43 -54.96 -2.77
CA GLU A 124 -6.14 -55.01 -1.47
C GLU A 124 -5.18 -54.70 -0.28
N LYS A 125 -4.54 -53.54 -0.35
CA LYS A 125 -3.43 -53.08 0.45
C LYS A 125 -3.61 -51.59 0.65
N TYR A 126 -3.09 -51.10 1.77
CA TYR A 126 -3.41 -49.77 2.25
C TYR A 126 -2.16 -48.90 2.30
N PHE A 127 -2.33 -47.59 2.22
CA PHE A 127 -1.31 -46.62 2.60
C PHE A 127 -1.90 -45.61 3.58
N ARG A 128 -1.06 -45.05 4.45
CA ARG A 128 -1.50 -44.09 5.47
C ARG A 128 -1.15 -42.66 5.07
N ILE A 129 -2.11 -41.74 5.13
CA ILE A 129 -1.92 -40.29 5.06
C ILE A 129 -1.75 -39.75 6.48
N ASP A 130 -0.79 -38.85 6.70
CA ASP A 130 -0.57 -38.29 8.05
C ASP A 130 -1.79 -37.50 8.53
N ILE A 131 -2.33 -36.60 7.69
CA ILE A 131 -3.60 -35.91 7.93
C ILE A 131 -4.37 -35.75 6.63
N LEU A 132 -5.58 -36.29 6.56
CA LEU A 132 -6.53 -35.97 5.50
C LEU A 132 -7.46 -34.85 5.97
N VAL A 133 -7.48 -33.74 5.22
CA VAL A 133 -8.29 -32.57 5.52
C VAL A 133 -9.45 -32.49 4.53
N GLN A 134 -10.67 -32.56 5.05
CA GLN A 134 -11.86 -32.22 4.30
C GLN A 134 -12.14 -30.72 4.46
N LEU A 135 -12.32 -30.04 3.34
CA LEU A 135 -12.47 -28.59 3.27
C LEU A 135 -13.96 -28.22 3.24
N ASN A 136 -14.28 -27.06 3.82
CA ASN A 136 -15.54 -26.33 3.59
C ASN A 136 -15.34 -25.18 2.58
N GLY A 137 -14.10 -24.87 2.22
CA GLY A 137 -13.76 -23.82 1.28
C GLY A 137 -12.28 -23.49 1.30
N THR A 138 -11.85 -22.65 0.36
CA THR A 138 -10.51 -22.09 0.30
C THR A 138 -10.55 -20.62 -0.09
N PHE A 139 -9.45 -19.90 0.10
CA PHE A 139 -9.15 -18.68 -0.64
C PHE A 139 -7.76 -18.82 -1.25
N PRO A 140 -7.59 -18.70 -2.58
CA PRO A 140 -8.64 -18.54 -3.61
C PRO A 140 -9.69 -19.66 -3.57
N TYR A 141 -10.95 -19.32 -3.81
CA TYR A 141 -12.12 -20.21 -3.79
C TYR A 141 -12.07 -21.29 -4.86
N SER A 142 -11.45 -21.03 -6.01
CA SER A 142 -11.31 -22.03 -7.08
C SER A 142 -10.59 -23.28 -6.61
N LEU A 143 -9.59 -23.15 -5.73
CA LEU A 143 -8.80 -24.27 -5.23
C LEU A 143 -9.63 -25.31 -4.46
N PHE A 144 -10.74 -24.91 -3.85
CA PHE A 144 -11.64 -25.83 -3.18
C PHE A 144 -12.17 -26.88 -4.18
N TYR A 145 -12.59 -26.42 -5.36
CA TYR A 145 -13.02 -27.30 -6.44
C TYR A 145 -11.83 -27.98 -7.12
N GLY A 146 -10.74 -27.24 -7.35
CA GLY A 146 -9.53 -27.76 -8.00
C GLY A 146 -8.83 -28.88 -7.22
N TRP A 147 -9.08 -28.96 -5.90
CA TRP A 147 -8.59 -30.01 -5.02
C TRP A 147 -9.70 -30.96 -4.56
N ASN A 148 -10.86 -30.95 -5.24
CA ASN A 148 -11.97 -31.87 -4.98
C ASN A 148 -12.41 -31.88 -3.50
N SER A 149 -12.44 -30.69 -2.89
CA SER A 149 -12.73 -30.46 -1.47
C SER A 149 -11.78 -31.12 -0.46
N CYS A 150 -10.62 -31.64 -0.89
CA CYS A 150 -9.76 -32.46 -0.06
C CYS A 150 -8.27 -32.11 -0.18
N LEU A 151 -7.57 -32.08 0.96
CA LEU A 151 -6.12 -31.86 1.03
C LEU A 151 -5.48 -32.92 1.93
N ALA A 152 -4.50 -33.65 1.40
CA ALA A 152 -3.64 -34.52 2.17
C ALA A 152 -2.42 -33.72 2.67
N ILE A 153 -2.20 -33.67 3.98
CA ILE A 153 -1.01 -33.05 4.58
C ILE A 153 -0.06 -34.15 5.05
N GLU A 154 1.17 -34.11 4.57
CA GLU A 154 2.25 -35.03 4.96
C GLU A 154 3.27 -34.29 5.83
N VAL A 155 3.52 -34.78 7.05
CA VAL A 155 4.45 -34.14 7.97
C VAL A 155 5.84 -34.76 7.81
N LYS A 156 6.75 -34.02 7.18
CA LYS A 156 8.08 -34.50 6.81
C LYS A 156 9.00 -34.68 8.02
N VAL A 157 9.58 -35.89 8.14
CA VAL A 157 10.65 -36.22 9.11
C VAL A 157 12.03 -36.07 8.44
N THR A 158 12.35 -36.90 7.43
CA THR A 158 13.64 -36.91 6.70
C THR A 158 13.57 -37.35 5.23
N HIS A 159 12.59 -38.15 4.82
CA HIS A 159 12.46 -38.66 3.44
C HIS A 159 11.34 -37.95 2.66
N LYS A 160 11.47 -37.89 1.32
CA LYS A 160 10.39 -37.47 0.41
C LYS A 160 9.23 -38.47 0.50
N VAL A 161 8.00 -37.99 0.29
CA VAL A 161 6.82 -38.87 0.13
C VAL A 161 7.06 -39.86 -1.01
N ASP A 162 6.63 -41.11 -0.82
CA ASP A 162 6.74 -42.19 -1.80
C ASP A 162 5.96 -41.87 -3.09
N GLU A 163 6.61 -42.02 -4.25
CA GLU A 163 6.01 -41.77 -5.57
C GLU A 163 4.74 -42.60 -5.80
N PHE A 164 4.70 -43.84 -5.29
CA PHE A 164 3.52 -44.70 -5.38
C PHE A 164 2.32 -44.06 -4.68
N LYS A 165 2.54 -43.56 -3.45
CA LYS A 165 1.49 -42.93 -2.65
C LYS A 165 1.00 -41.65 -3.32
N THR A 166 1.93 -40.85 -3.85
CA THR A 166 1.61 -39.62 -4.59
C THR A 166 0.73 -39.91 -5.81
N ALA A 167 1.04 -40.95 -6.59
CA ALA A 167 0.25 -41.37 -7.75
C ALA A 167 -1.14 -41.89 -7.36
N GLN A 168 -1.28 -42.64 -6.26
CA GLN A 168 -2.59 -43.07 -5.77
C GLN A 168 -3.44 -41.88 -5.28
N LEU A 169 -2.82 -40.92 -4.60
CA LEU A 169 -3.49 -39.70 -4.14
C LEU A 169 -3.99 -38.82 -5.29
N GLU A 170 -3.22 -38.75 -6.37
CA GLU A 170 -3.63 -38.07 -7.60
C GLU A 170 -4.85 -38.74 -8.25
N LYS A 171 -4.90 -40.09 -8.30
CA LYS A 171 -6.05 -40.84 -8.81
C LYS A 171 -7.34 -40.59 -8.02
N ILE A 172 -7.25 -40.41 -6.70
CA ILE A 172 -8.41 -40.08 -5.86
C ILE A 172 -8.71 -38.56 -5.81
N GLY A 173 -7.97 -37.75 -6.57
CA GLY A 173 -8.18 -36.31 -6.66
C GLY A 173 -7.73 -35.49 -5.44
N ALA A 174 -6.92 -36.06 -4.54
CA ALA A 174 -6.47 -35.35 -3.34
C ALA A 174 -5.16 -34.60 -3.59
N ARG A 175 -5.15 -33.28 -3.31
CA ARG A 175 -3.92 -32.48 -3.38
C ARG A 175 -3.03 -32.81 -2.19
N VAL A 176 -1.72 -32.92 -2.40
CA VAL A 176 -0.77 -33.25 -1.34
C VAL A 176 0.10 -32.05 -1.02
N PHE A 177 0.11 -31.68 0.26
CA PHE A 177 0.94 -30.61 0.82
C PHE A 177 1.89 -31.20 1.87
N GLU A 178 3.18 -31.24 1.53
CA GLU A 178 4.24 -31.72 2.42
C GLU A 178 4.74 -30.56 3.30
N VAL A 179 4.75 -30.74 4.61
CA VAL A 179 5.11 -29.69 5.59
C VAL A 179 6.05 -30.23 6.65
N LYS A 180 7.04 -29.44 7.06
CA LYS A 180 7.85 -29.73 8.26
C LYS A 180 7.16 -29.15 9.50
N VAL A 181 7.33 -29.80 10.65
CA VAL A 181 6.93 -29.20 11.94
C VAL A 181 7.62 -27.83 12.07
N PRO A 182 6.86 -26.71 12.18
CA PRO A 182 7.43 -25.38 12.21
C PRO A 182 8.41 -25.19 13.37
N LYS A 183 9.48 -24.42 13.15
CA LYS A 183 10.51 -24.18 14.18
C LYS A 183 9.90 -23.62 15.47
N LYS A 184 8.97 -22.67 15.33
CA LYS A 184 8.24 -22.06 16.45
C LYS A 184 7.46 -23.08 17.28
N ILE A 185 6.85 -24.08 16.64
CA ILE A 185 6.16 -25.18 17.34
C ILE A 185 7.18 -26.07 18.07
N LYS A 186 8.32 -26.38 17.43
CA LYS A 186 9.40 -27.13 18.10
C LYS A 186 9.97 -26.39 19.31
N GLU A 187 10.13 -25.08 19.21
CA GLU A 187 10.60 -24.20 20.30
C GLU A 187 9.57 -24.18 21.44
N LEU A 188 8.28 -24.02 21.12
CA LEU A 188 7.18 -24.08 22.09
C LEU A 188 7.18 -25.40 22.89
N ILE A 189 7.33 -26.54 22.20
CA ILE A 189 7.36 -27.85 22.87
C ILE A 189 8.57 -27.99 23.80
N LYS A 190 9.71 -27.39 23.44
CA LYS A 190 10.92 -27.41 24.27
C LYS A 190 10.79 -26.50 25.49
N GLU A 191 10.21 -25.31 25.33
CA GLU A 191 10.00 -24.33 26.39
C GLU A 191 9.04 -24.86 27.45
N TYR A 192 7.94 -25.49 27.03
CA TYR A 192 6.92 -26.07 27.90
C TYR A 192 7.08 -27.59 28.06
N ASN A 193 8.32 -28.08 28.21
CA ASN A 193 8.59 -29.53 28.25
C ASN A 193 7.91 -30.28 29.41
N TYR A 194 7.54 -29.56 30.47
CA TYR A 194 6.87 -30.03 31.69
C TYR A 194 5.35 -30.10 31.56
N TYR A 195 4.78 -29.50 30.50
CA TYR A 195 3.34 -29.61 30.21
C TYR A 195 3.00 -31.02 29.75
N SER A 196 1.78 -31.45 30.09
CA SER A 196 1.16 -32.62 29.50
C SER A 196 0.98 -32.46 27.99
N ASP A 197 0.86 -33.57 27.27
CA ASP A 197 0.61 -33.53 25.82
C ASP A 197 -0.68 -32.75 25.49
N ARG A 198 -1.71 -32.86 26.34
CA ARG A 198 -2.98 -32.12 26.17
C ARG A 198 -2.81 -30.60 26.28
N GLU A 199 -2.03 -30.14 27.25
CA GLU A 199 -1.71 -28.71 27.42
C GLU A 199 -0.88 -28.21 26.24
N LEU A 200 0.14 -28.96 25.83
CA LEU A 200 0.95 -28.62 24.66
C LEU A 200 0.12 -28.52 23.38
N VAL A 201 -0.81 -29.45 23.13
CA VAL A 201 -1.71 -29.37 21.98
C VAL A 201 -2.56 -28.10 22.04
N THR A 202 -3.02 -27.69 23.21
CA THR A 202 -3.77 -26.44 23.39
C THR A 202 -2.92 -25.22 22.99
N CYS A 203 -1.66 -25.18 23.41
CA CYS A 203 -0.71 -24.13 23.02
C CYS A 203 -0.43 -24.13 21.50
N ILE A 204 -0.25 -25.31 20.90
CA ILE A 204 -0.03 -25.46 19.45
C ILE A 204 -1.25 -24.96 18.67
N VAL A 205 -2.47 -25.33 19.07
CA VAL A 205 -3.70 -24.83 18.44
C VAL A 205 -3.77 -23.31 18.54
N GLY A 206 -3.43 -22.74 19.70
CA GLY A 206 -3.37 -21.29 19.89
C GLY A 206 -2.42 -20.60 18.93
N GLU A 207 -1.23 -21.18 18.69
CA GLU A 207 -0.26 -20.65 17.73
C GLU A 207 -0.74 -20.78 16.28
N LEU A 208 -1.34 -21.92 15.92
CA LEU A 208 -1.85 -22.18 14.57
C LEU A 208 -3.05 -21.31 14.19
N LYS A 209 -3.84 -20.87 15.17
CA LYS A 209 -4.99 -19.98 14.97
C LYS A 209 -4.63 -18.51 14.73
N LYS A 210 -3.39 -18.09 14.98
CA LYS A 210 -2.98 -16.69 14.78
C LYS A 210 -3.05 -16.34 13.31
N GLU A 211 -3.61 -15.17 12.99
CA GLU A 211 -3.74 -14.69 11.60
C GLU A 211 -2.40 -14.49 10.89
N SER A 212 -1.32 -14.28 11.65
CA SER A 212 0.05 -14.18 11.15
C SER A 212 0.72 -15.52 10.89
N THR A 213 0.14 -16.63 11.36
CA THR A 213 0.71 -17.97 11.18
C THR A 213 0.42 -18.48 9.79
N ILE A 214 1.50 -18.81 9.06
CA ILE A 214 1.45 -19.44 7.74
C ILE A 214 2.26 -20.73 7.82
N LEU A 215 1.67 -21.84 7.39
CA LEU A 215 2.40 -23.09 7.24
C LEU A 215 3.06 -23.14 5.87
N TYR A 216 4.39 -23.14 5.89
CA TYR A 216 5.19 -23.25 4.69
C TYR A 216 5.51 -24.71 4.39
N GLY A 217 5.21 -25.13 3.17
CA GLY A 217 5.32 -26.51 2.70
C GLY A 217 5.57 -26.59 1.20
N GLU A 218 5.38 -27.78 0.63
CA GLU A 218 5.57 -28.05 -0.80
C GLU A 218 4.36 -28.80 -1.34
N PHE A 219 3.84 -28.41 -2.50
CA PHE A 219 2.84 -29.21 -3.20
C PHE A 219 3.54 -30.23 -4.10
N ILE A 220 3.31 -31.51 -3.85
CA ILE A 220 4.14 -32.57 -4.44
C ILE A 220 3.46 -33.39 -5.54
N ASN A 221 2.15 -33.22 -5.76
CA ASN A 221 1.43 -33.84 -6.87
C ASN A 221 0.64 -32.81 -7.67
N GLN A 222 0.16 -33.21 -8.84
CA GLN A 222 -0.97 -32.57 -9.50
C GLN A 222 -2.28 -33.22 -9.05
N THR A 223 -3.40 -32.54 -9.27
CA THR A 223 -4.73 -33.08 -9.01
C THR A 223 -5.57 -32.94 -10.25
N ASN A 224 -6.15 -34.07 -10.68
CA ASN A 224 -7.23 -34.03 -11.65
C ASN A 224 -8.49 -33.54 -10.94
N VAL A 225 -9.13 -32.53 -11.50
CA VAL A 225 -10.43 -32.07 -11.02
C VAL A 225 -11.44 -33.15 -11.42
N LEU A 226 -12.19 -33.66 -10.44
CA LEU A 226 -13.23 -34.64 -10.70
C LEU A 226 -14.36 -33.97 -11.49
N GLU A 227 -15.05 -34.76 -12.31
CA GLU A 227 -16.13 -34.30 -13.19
C GLU A 227 -17.18 -33.46 -12.43
N GLU A 228 -17.54 -33.88 -11.21
CA GLU A 228 -18.51 -33.17 -10.35
C GLU A 228 -18.07 -31.76 -9.89
N PHE A 229 -16.78 -31.44 -10.02
CA PHE A 229 -16.18 -30.16 -9.64
C PHE A 229 -15.68 -29.33 -10.81
N GLU A 230 -15.55 -29.90 -12.01
CA GLU A 230 -14.90 -29.26 -13.15
C GLU A 230 -15.56 -27.94 -13.57
N GLU A 231 -16.87 -27.94 -13.78
CA GLU A 231 -17.62 -26.72 -14.16
C GLU A 231 -17.47 -25.62 -13.10
N ARG A 232 -17.59 -25.99 -11.82
CA ARG A 232 -17.48 -25.05 -10.70
C ARG A 232 -16.06 -24.49 -10.55
N TYR A 233 -15.05 -25.34 -10.78
CA TYR A 233 -13.65 -24.93 -10.79
C TYR A 233 -13.40 -23.89 -11.88
N ILE A 234 -13.78 -24.18 -13.13
CA ILE A 234 -13.58 -23.28 -14.26
C ILE A 234 -14.28 -21.94 -14.02
N LYS A 235 -15.56 -21.99 -13.61
CA LYS A 235 -16.35 -20.78 -13.33
C LYS A 235 -15.72 -19.93 -12.22
N MET A 236 -15.31 -20.55 -11.12
CA MET A 236 -14.71 -19.82 -10.00
C MET A 236 -13.34 -19.25 -10.37
N ALA A 237 -12.50 -20.00 -11.07
CA ALA A 237 -11.20 -19.53 -11.54
C ALA A 237 -11.34 -18.36 -12.55
N ASN A 238 -12.39 -18.34 -13.38
CA ASN A 238 -12.71 -17.21 -14.25
C ASN A 238 -13.05 -15.96 -13.42
N PHE A 239 -13.97 -16.07 -12.45
CA PHE A 239 -14.34 -14.93 -11.61
C PHE A 239 -13.17 -14.37 -10.81
N GLU A 240 -12.30 -15.23 -10.27
CA GLU A 240 -11.10 -14.78 -9.57
C GLU A 240 -10.13 -14.04 -10.50
N ARG A 241 -9.99 -14.48 -11.75
CA ARG A 241 -9.19 -13.76 -12.75
C ARG A 241 -9.80 -12.39 -13.07
N GLU A 242 -11.11 -12.31 -13.25
CA GLU A 242 -11.82 -11.07 -13.50
C GLU A 242 -11.69 -10.08 -12.33
N ILE A 243 -11.89 -10.55 -11.09
CA ILE A 243 -11.69 -9.75 -9.87
C ILE A 243 -10.26 -9.20 -9.81
N ASN A 244 -9.25 -10.04 -10.07
CA ASN A 244 -7.86 -9.59 -10.07
C ASN A 244 -7.57 -8.56 -11.18
N GLN A 245 -8.22 -8.66 -12.34
CA GLN A 245 -8.10 -7.67 -13.41
C GLN A 245 -8.76 -6.34 -13.01
N LEU A 246 -9.97 -6.40 -12.43
CA LEU A 246 -10.69 -5.23 -11.94
C LEU A 246 -9.93 -4.53 -10.81
N GLU A 247 -9.33 -5.27 -9.88
CA GLU A 247 -8.47 -4.71 -8.82
C GLU A 247 -7.27 -3.96 -9.42
N LYS A 248 -6.60 -4.54 -10.43
CA LYS A 248 -5.49 -3.87 -11.14
C LYS A 248 -5.94 -2.59 -11.84
N HIS A 249 -7.08 -2.62 -12.53
CA HIS A 249 -7.65 -1.44 -13.19
C HIS A 249 -8.04 -0.35 -12.19
N LYS A 250 -8.68 -0.72 -11.07
CA LYS A 250 -9.00 0.21 -9.99
C LYS A 250 -7.76 0.90 -9.45
N ASN A 251 -6.70 0.14 -9.17
CA ASN A 251 -5.45 0.70 -8.65
C ASN A 251 -4.79 1.65 -9.65
N LYS A 252 -4.85 1.32 -10.95
CA LYS A 252 -4.35 2.18 -12.02
C LYS A 252 -5.10 3.53 -12.06
N ILE A 253 -6.43 3.49 -12.11
CA ILE A 253 -7.28 4.70 -12.11
C ILE A 253 -7.03 5.54 -10.86
N GLN A 254 -6.88 4.90 -9.70
CA GLN A 254 -6.60 5.61 -8.45
C GLN A 254 -5.23 6.31 -8.46
N SER A 255 -4.23 5.71 -9.11
CA SER A 255 -2.94 6.36 -9.36
C SER A 255 -3.09 7.57 -10.29
N GLU A 256 -3.80 7.42 -11.41
CA GLU A 256 -4.06 8.50 -12.38
C GLU A 256 -4.82 9.68 -11.74
N LEU A 257 -5.81 9.40 -10.89
CA LEU A 257 -6.52 10.42 -10.12
C LEU A 257 -5.61 11.19 -9.17
N THR A 258 -4.67 10.50 -8.51
CA THR A 258 -3.72 11.13 -7.60
C THR A 258 -2.77 12.05 -8.36
N GLU A 259 -2.32 11.63 -9.54
CA GLU A 259 -1.49 12.45 -10.43
C GLU A 259 -2.22 13.68 -10.94
N LEU A 260 -3.46 13.53 -11.41
CA LEU A 260 -4.27 14.64 -11.89
C LEU A 260 -4.60 15.64 -10.78
N ALA A 261 -4.88 15.16 -9.57
CA ALA A 261 -5.07 16.03 -8.40
C ALA A 261 -3.82 16.86 -8.11
N THR A 262 -2.63 16.26 -8.23
CA THR A 262 -1.35 16.97 -8.04
C THR A 262 -1.14 18.04 -9.12
N GLN A 263 -1.45 17.72 -10.38
CA GLN A 263 -1.37 18.69 -11.49
C GLN A 263 -2.36 19.84 -11.32
N LEU A 264 -3.57 19.57 -10.84
CA LEU A 264 -4.58 20.60 -10.58
C LEU A 264 -4.09 21.61 -9.53
N THR A 265 -3.49 21.14 -8.44
CA THR A 265 -2.90 22.00 -7.41
C THR A 265 -1.81 22.90 -8.02
N LEU A 266 -0.91 22.33 -8.83
CA LEU A 266 0.14 23.10 -9.51
C LEU A 266 -0.43 24.19 -10.43
N TYR A 267 -1.49 23.88 -11.18
CA TYR A 267 -2.14 24.87 -12.05
C TYR A 267 -2.87 25.96 -11.24
N GLN A 268 -3.44 25.63 -10.09
CA GLN A 268 -4.05 26.60 -9.18
C GLN A 268 -2.99 27.56 -8.61
N GLU A 269 -1.85 27.03 -8.16
CA GLU A 269 -0.72 27.85 -7.69
C GLU A 269 -0.20 28.77 -8.80
N LYS A 270 -0.03 28.24 -10.02
CA LYS A 270 0.40 29.04 -11.17
C LYS A 270 -0.61 30.13 -11.53
N LYS A 271 -1.91 29.84 -11.47
CA LYS A 271 -2.96 30.83 -11.69
C LYS A 271 -2.88 31.96 -10.67
N GLU A 272 -2.67 31.64 -9.40
CA GLU A 272 -2.53 32.62 -8.34
C GLU A 272 -1.31 33.52 -8.56
N GLN A 273 -0.16 32.93 -8.89
CA GLN A 273 1.06 33.68 -9.24
C GLN A 273 0.82 34.66 -10.40
N LEU A 274 0.18 34.20 -11.48
CA LEU A 274 -0.17 35.06 -12.61
C LEU A 274 -1.12 36.19 -12.20
N SER A 275 -2.07 35.92 -11.31
CA SER A 275 -3.00 36.93 -10.80
C SER A 275 -2.26 38.03 -10.04
N VAL A 276 -1.31 37.66 -9.17
CA VAL A 276 -0.46 38.62 -8.46
C VAL A 276 0.37 39.45 -9.44
N THR A 277 1.05 38.81 -10.40
CA THR A 277 1.84 39.52 -11.42
C THR A 277 0.98 40.47 -12.26
N TYR A 278 -0.25 40.09 -12.60
CA TYR A 278 -1.17 40.94 -13.35
C TYR A 278 -1.52 42.22 -12.57
N ILE A 279 -1.83 42.10 -11.27
CA ILE A 279 -2.12 43.25 -10.40
C ILE A 279 -0.90 44.18 -10.31
N GLU A 280 0.29 43.63 -10.08
CA GLU A 280 1.53 44.42 -10.01
C GLU A 280 1.82 45.19 -11.32
N LEU A 281 1.58 44.56 -12.47
CA LEU A 281 1.74 45.21 -13.77
C LEU A 281 0.70 46.31 -13.98
N GLN A 282 -0.53 46.10 -13.53
CA GLN A 282 -1.60 47.10 -13.61
C GLN A 282 -1.28 48.33 -12.76
N GLU A 283 -0.77 48.14 -11.55
CA GLU A 283 -0.31 49.23 -10.67
C GLU A 283 0.86 50.00 -11.28
N LYS A 284 1.86 49.29 -11.83
CA LYS A 284 2.99 49.91 -12.55
C LYS A 284 2.52 50.75 -13.73
N MET A 285 1.55 50.25 -14.51
CA MET A 285 1.00 50.97 -15.64
C MET A 285 0.27 52.25 -15.21
N GLN A 286 -0.52 52.21 -14.13
CA GLN A 286 -1.17 53.40 -13.56
C GLN A 286 -0.14 54.44 -13.08
N SER A 287 0.92 53.99 -12.41
CA SER A 287 2.01 54.85 -11.98
C SER A 287 2.71 55.54 -13.17
N CYS A 288 3.05 54.78 -14.21
CA CYS A 288 3.63 55.35 -15.44
C CYS A 288 2.70 56.35 -16.13
N ASN A 289 1.39 56.08 -16.19
CA ASN A 289 0.44 57.02 -16.78
C ASN A 289 0.34 58.31 -15.96
N SER A 290 0.31 58.21 -14.63
CA SER A 290 0.27 59.38 -13.75
C SER A 290 1.53 60.25 -13.91
N GLU A 291 2.69 59.60 -14.04
CA GLU A 291 3.96 60.29 -14.30
C GLU A 291 3.99 60.93 -15.68
N LEU A 292 3.42 60.29 -16.70
CA LEU A 292 3.28 60.86 -18.03
C LEU A 292 2.39 62.11 -18.02
N ASP A 293 1.25 62.06 -17.32
CA ASP A 293 0.35 63.20 -17.15
C ASP A 293 1.03 64.37 -16.42
N ARG A 294 1.83 64.06 -15.38
CA ARG A 294 2.66 65.05 -14.66
C ARG A 294 3.66 65.72 -15.61
N LEU A 295 4.45 64.93 -16.32
CA LEU A 295 5.43 65.44 -17.30
C LEU A 295 4.77 66.25 -18.41
N HIS A 296 3.55 65.88 -18.84
CA HIS A 296 2.80 66.65 -19.82
C HIS A 296 2.38 68.02 -19.29
N THR A 297 1.95 68.08 -18.03
CA THR A 297 1.62 69.34 -17.35
C THR A 297 2.84 70.24 -17.21
N GLU A 298 3.95 69.70 -16.72
CA GLU A 298 5.23 70.42 -16.58
C GLU A 298 5.72 70.97 -17.94
N LEU A 299 5.57 70.18 -19.02
CA LEU A 299 5.93 70.62 -20.37
C LEU A 299 5.07 71.79 -20.85
N GLU A 300 3.76 71.76 -20.63
CA GLU A 300 2.86 72.85 -21.04
C GLU A 300 3.08 74.12 -20.21
N GLU A 301 3.37 73.98 -18.92
CA GLU A 301 3.78 75.11 -18.06
C GLU A 301 5.09 75.73 -18.53
N ALA A 302 6.11 74.93 -18.83
CA ALA A 302 7.38 75.41 -19.36
C ALA A 302 7.21 76.15 -20.69
N LYS A 303 6.41 75.60 -21.63
CA LYS A 303 6.09 76.28 -22.90
C LYS A 303 5.40 77.63 -22.68
N LYS A 304 4.50 77.72 -21.71
CA LYS A 304 3.80 78.96 -21.37
C LYS A 304 4.77 79.99 -20.79
N ALA A 305 5.61 79.57 -19.84
CA ALA A 305 6.64 80.41 -19.25
C ALA A 305 7.60 80.96 -20.33
N ASP A 306 8.13 80.11 -21.21
CA ASP A 306 8.96 80.53 -22.35
C ASP A 306 8.24 81.56 -23.22
N LYS A 307 6.97 81.30 -23.57
CA LYS A 307 6.18 82.21 -24.40
C LYS A 307 5.97 83.57 -23.73
N ASP A 308 5.68 83.60 -22.44
CA ASP A 308 5.49 84.82 -21.66
C ASP A 308 6.81 85.59 -21.49
N GLU A 309 7.94 84.88 -21.32
CA GLU A 309 9.28 85.46 -21.30
C GLU A 309 9.62 86.10 -22.65
N TYR A 310 9.45 85.38 -23.75
CA TYR A 310 9.68 85.91 -25.10
C TYR A 310 8.79 87.12 -25.41
N LYS A 311 7.54 87.09 -24.97
CA LYS A 311 6.61 88.22 -25.13
C LYS A 311 7.07 89.44 -24.34
N THR A 312 7.45 89.26 -23.07
CA THR A 312 7.95 90.34 -22.20
C THR A 312 9.24 90.93 -22.78
N LYS A 313 10.15 90.09 -23.26
CA LYS A 313 11.39 90.51 -23.92
C LYS A 313 11.10 91.30 -25.21
N ALA A 314 10.14 90.85 -26.02
CA ALA A 314 9.71 91.56 -27.22
C ALA A 314 9.08 92.93 -26.90
N ASP A 315 8.24 93.01 -25.87
CA ASP A 315 7.62 94.26 -25.41
C ASP A 315 8.68 95.25 -24.87
N ASN A 316 9.67 94.77 -24.12
CA ASN A 316 10.78 95.58 -23.65
C ASN A 316 11.64 96.10 -24.81
N LEU A 317 12.03 95.24 -25.75
CA LEU A 317 12.75 95.65 -26.96
C LEU A 317 11.95 96.67 -27.80
N LYS A 318 10.63 96.54 -27.84
CA LYS A 318 9.75 97.49 -28.52
C LYS A 318 9.76 98.85 -27.81
N LYS A 319 9.62 98.88 -26.48
CA LYS A 319 9.72 100.10 -25.68
C LYS A 319 11.09 100.77 -25.83
N GLU A 320 12.18 100.01 -25.80
CA GLU A 320 13.52 100.53 -26.05
C GLU A 320 13.63 101.15 -27.45
N ASN A 321 13.13 100.46 -28.48
CA ASN A 321 13.13 100.97 -29.85
C ASN A 321 12.28 102.26 -29.99
N ASP A 322 11.12 102.32 -29.35
CA ASP A 322 10.26 103.51 -29.35
C ASP A 322 10.91 104.67 -28.59
N ASN A 323 11.60 104.40 -27.47
CA ASN A 323 12.38 105.40 -26.74
C ASN A 323 13.55 105.93 -27.59
N VAL A 324 14.31 105.05 -28.23
CA VAL A 324 15.38 105.44 -29.17
C VAL A 324 14.82 106.27 -30.32
N LYS A 325 13.68 105.89 -30.90
CA LYS A 325 13.02 106.70 -31.95
C LYS A 325 12.59 108.07 -31.45
N GLN A 326 12.04 108.17 -30.24
CA GLN A 326 11.68 109.46 -29.63
C GLN A 326 12.91 110.33 -29.38
N GLN A 327 14.00 109.75 -28.86
CA GLN A 327 15.29 110.45 -28.70
C GLN A 327 15.82 110.94 -30.05
N LEU A 328 15.74 110.10 -31.09
CA LEU A 328 16.17 110.43 -32.45
C LEU A 328 15.29 111.54 -33.07
N GLN A 329 13.98 111.55 -32.79
CA GLN A 329 13.08 112.65 -33.18
C GLN A 329 13.41 113.95 -32.43
N LYS A 330 13.68 113.89 -31.12
CA LYS A 330 14.12 115.06 -30.34
C LYS A 330 15.39 115.68 -30.93
N ILE A 331 16.40 114.86 -31.23
CA ILE A 331 17.64 115.30 -31.91
C ILE A 331 17.34 115.90 -33.30
N LYS A 332 16.39 115.32 -34.05
CA LYS A 332 15.94 115.87 -35.35
C LYS A 332 15.07 117.13 -35.24
N SER A 333 14.55 117.46 -34.07
CA SER A 333 13.77 118.70 -33.83
C SER A 333 14.64 119.88 -33.38
N PHE A 334 15.90 119.62 -33.02
CA PHE A 334 16.89 120.65 -32.71
C PHE A 334 17.21 121.52 -33.93
N SER A 335 17.40 122.83 -33.70
CA SER A 335 17.87 123.77 -34.70
C SER A 335 19.30 123.41 -35.16
N VAL A 336 19.75 123.91 -36.30
CA VAL A 336 21.11 123.64 -36.83
C VAL A 336 22.20 124.04 -35.81
N PHE A 337 21.96 125.09 -35.01
CA PHE A 337 22.87 125.52 -33.94
C PHE A 337 22.87 124.58 -32.74
N ASP A 338 21.71 124.03 -32.34
CA ASP A 338 21.61 123.12 -31.19
C ASP A 338 22.20 121.72 -31.49
N ARG A 339 22.11 121.27 -32.75
CA ARG A 339 22.76 120.00 -33.20
C ARG A 339 24.28 120.11 -33.25
N LEU A 340 24.80 121.29 -33.62
CA LEU A 340 26.24 121.56 -33.60
C LEU A 340 26.76 121.58 -32.15
N LYS A 341 25.98 122.13 -31.22
CA LYS A 341 26.32 122.11 -29.79
C LYS A 341 26.35 120.68 -29.22
N PHE A 342 25.39 119.82 -29.57
CA PHE A 342 25.36 118.40 -29.14
C PHE A 342 26.54 117.56 -29.66
N LEU A 343 27.07 117.87 -30.86
CA LEU A 343 28.18 117.14 -31.48
C LEU A 343 29.56 117.64 -31.07
N PHE A 344 29.69 118.90 -30.61
CA PHE A 344 30.97 119.54 -30.33
C PHE A 344 31.19 119.96 -28.87
N ASP A 345 30.13 120.15 -28.08
CA ASP A 345 30.19 120.42 -26.64
C ASP A 345 29.41 119.33 -25.89
N GLY A 346 30.11 118.28 -25.46
CA GLY A 346 29.55 117.33 -24.50
C GLY A 346 29.11 118.08 -23.24
N GLU A 347 27.91 117.74 -22.75
CA GLU A 347 27.20 118.28 -21.57
C GLU A 347 26.37 119.55 -21.80
N ILE A 348 25.05 119.38 -21.90
CA ILE A 348 24.01 120.03 -21.07
C ILE A 348 22.79 119.05 -21.13
N ILE A 349 22.03 118.64 -20.10
CA ILE A 349 21.46 119.30 -18.93
C ILE A 349 21.05 118.24 -17.86
N ASP A 350 21.42 118.52 -16.61
CA ASP A 350 20.84 118.06 -15.33
C ASP A 350 19.37 118.48 -15.13
N GLN A 351 18.44 118.02 -15.98
CA GLN A 351 17.00 118.26 -15.78
C GLN A 351 16.14 117.09 -16.21
N ILE A 352 16.39 115.89 -15.67
CA ILE A 352 15.36 114.85 -15.47
C ILE A 352 15.73 114.05 -14.20
N VAL A 353 15.57 114.66 -13.04
CA VAL A 353 15.29 113.92 -11.80
C VAL A 353 13.95 114.45 -11.32
N GLU A 354 12.90 113.63 -11.44
CA GLU A 354 11.86 113.44 -10.42
C GLU A 354 10.80 112.42 -10.89
N GLY A 355 10.53 111.44 -10.01
CA GLY A 355 9.43 110.47 -10.07
C GLY A 355 9.84 109.09 -10.64
N GLU A 356 9.80 107.97 -9.93
CA GLU A 356 9.11 107.59 -8.69
C GLU A 356 9.85 106.44 -7.99
N HIS A 357 9.84 106.46 -6.66
CA HIS A 357 10.05 105.29 -5.80
C HIS A 357 8.99 104.21 -6.07
N PHE A 358 9.37 102.93 -6.11
CA PHE A 358 8.61 101.88 -5.42
C PHE A 358 9.48 100.64 -5.11
N GLU A 359 9.08 99.98 -4.03
CA GLU A 359 9.78 99.04 -3.16
C GLU A 359 10.06 97.64 -3.70
N SER A 360 10.82 96.92 -2.87
CA SER A 360 11.25 95.53 -2.88
C SER A 360 10.14 94.48 -3.10
N ASP A 361 10.53 93.30 -3.61
CA ASP A 361 10.60 92.13 -2.74
C ASP A 361 11.26 90.92 -3.40
N HIS A 362 12.34 90.47 -2.76
CA HIS A 362 12.76 89.08 -2.77
C HIS A 362 11.66 88.21 -2.18
N LYS A 363 11.29 87.13 -2.87
CA LYS A 363 10.92 85.88 -2.20
C LYS A 363 11.24 84.67 -3.08
N SER A 364 12.21 83.93 -2.59
CA SER A 364 12.45 82.52 -2.87
C SER A 364 11.22 81.69 -2.48
N TYR A 365 10.90 80.67 -3.27
CA TYR A 365 10.48 79.35 -2.80
C TYR A 365 11.12 78.29 -3.68
#